data_AF-A0AAN7SX30-F1
#
_entry.id   AF-A0AAN7SX30-F1
#
_cell.length_a   1.000
_cell.length_b   1.000
_cell.length_c   1.000
_cell.angle_alpha   90.00
_cell.angle_beta   90.00
_cell.angle_gamma   90.00
#
_symmetry.space_group_name_H-M   'P 1'
#
loop_
_entity.id
_entity.type
_entity.pdbx_description
1 polymer ?
#
loop_
_entity_poly.entity_id
_entity_poly.type
_entity_poly.pdbx_seq_one_letter_code
_entity_poly.pdbx_strand_id
1 'polypeptide(L)'
;MRGNKSRQARSASHPSNPAPQTSKAQACYGTVRERNYTTNASGLREEDSGPFRIRKPPRSSDDIMRKRENEILRKEHTINEDIPARFVQIRNSQTAKLGEPMSLSDALGEIQSETEVLRLLANFEDRPAIVGIEKKSVLLEHRKQKLEQEAENRKEARQTKMKQVELNWAISGHDLDMKLKQLREFVDKGRKVEILLASKKRQRKATQEEAEKLHSKLKATFAEIEGCREIKPMEGEIGKQALITIQKQGK
;
A
#
# COMPACT_ATOMS: atom_id res chain seq x y z
N MET A 1 -45.60 -38.67 24.22
CA MET A 1 -44.27 -38.92 24.81
C MET A 1 -43.46 -37.63 24.65
N ARG A 2 -43.48 -36.64 25.55
CA ARG A 2 -42.92 -36.54 26.91
C ARG A 2 -41.51 -37.14 27.07
N GLY A 3 -40.55 -36.24 27.28
CA GLY A 3 -39.27 -36.46 27.96
C GLY A 3 -38.04 -36.14 27.09
N ASN A 4 -37.01 -35.48 27.58
CA ASN A 4 -36.84 -34.62 28.74
C ASN A 4 -35.52 -33.86 28.55
N LYS A 5 -35.45 -32.63 29.05
CA LYS A 5 -34.24 -31.80 29.09
C LYS A 5 -33.22 -32.42 30.05
N SER A 6 -31.95 -32.49 29.65
CA SER A 6 -30.81 -32.75 30.54
C SER A 6 -29.84 -31.57 30.47
N ARG A 7 -29.96 -30.68 31.46
CA ARG A 7 -28.91 -29.75 31.91
C ARG A 7 -27.92 -30.52 32.78
N GLN A 8 -26.62 -30.25 32.65
CA GLN A 8 -25.59 -30.26 33.70
C GLN A 8 -24.36 -29.51 33.12
N ALA A 9 -24.04 -28.30 33.60
CA ALA A 9 -23.11 -27.95 34.70
C ALA A 9 -21.64 -28.27 34.34
N ARG A 10 -20.83 -27.26 33.95
CA ARG A 10 -19.96 -26.36 34.78
C ARG A 10 -18.70 -27.02 35.37
N SER A 11 -17.53 -26.66 34.82
CA SER A 11 -16.23 -26.44 35.50
C SER A 11 -15.21 -26.00 34.42
N ALA A 12 -14.87 -24.71 34.23
CA ALA A 12 -14.08 -23.80 35.06
C ALA A 12 -12.66 -24.32 35.39
N SER A 13 -11.67 -23.93 34.58
CA SER A 13 -10.25 -23.87 34.97
C SER A 13 -9.52 -22.82 34.11
N HIS A 14 -9.58 -21.57 34.56
CA HIS A 14 -8.67 -20.49 34.13
C HIS A 14 -7.39 -20.60 34.96
N PRO A 15 -6.19 -20.64 34.35
CA PRO A 15 -4.96 -20.43 35.11
C PRO A 15 -4.78 -18.94 35.41
N SER A 16 -4.93 -18.60 36.68
CA SER A 16 -4.61 -17.30 37.29
C SER A 16 -3.10 -17.09 37.31
N ASN A 17 -2.63 -16.02 36.65
CA ASN A 17 -1.24 -15.57 36.67
C ASN A 17 -1.09 -14.51 37.79
N PRO A 18 -0.33 -14.76 38.87
CA PRO A 18 -0.13 -13.74 39.89
C PRO A 18 0.95 -12.74 39.48
N ALA A 19 0.58 -11.46 39.52
CA ALA A 19 1.50 -10.34 39.41
C ALA A 19 2.48 -10.29 40.60
N PRO A 20 3.77 -10.00 40.38
CA PRO A 20 4.72 -9.84 41.48
C PRO A 20 4.50 -8.51 42.21
N GLN A 21 4.44 -8.62 43.54
CA GLN A 21 4.34 -7.50 44.48
C GLN A 21 5.64 -6.70 44.53
N THR A 22 5.48 -5.40 44.69
CA THR A 22 6.52 -4.43 44.96
C THR A 22 7.02 -4.55 46.40
N SER A 23 8.33 -4.65 46.59
CA SER A 23 8.96 -4.32 47.88
C SER A 23 10.16 -3.41 47.64
N LYS A 24 10.04 -2.17 48.11
CA LYS A 24 11.17 -1.26 48.33
C LYS A 24 11.95 -1.74 49.55
N ALA A 25 13.27 -1.89 49.45
CA ALA A 25 14.19 -1.67 50.55
C ALA A 25 15.63 -1.47 50.04
N GLN A 26 16.23 -0.39 50.52
CA GLN A 26 17.64 -0.04 50.46
C GLN A 26 18.57 -1.18 50.91
N ALA A 27 19.71 -1.32 50.24
CA ALA A 27 21.00 -1.54 50.91
C ALA A 27 22.13 -1.18 49.95
N CYS A 28 22.83 -0.09 50.25
CA CYS A 28 24.13 0.26 49.69
C CYS A 28 25.19 -0.56 50.42
N TYR A 29 25.91 -1.45 49.75
CA TYR A 29 27.25 -1.84 50.19
C TYR A 29 28.12 -2.12 48.96
N GLY A 30 29.13 -1.27 48.79
CA GLY A 30 30.14 -1.40 47.75
C GLY A 30 31.07 -2.56 48.05
N THR A 31 31.24 -3.45 47.08
CA THR A 31 32.32 -4.43 47.06
C THR A 31 33.54 -3.79 46.41
N VAL A 32 34.50 -3.43 47.26
CA VAL A 32 35.85 -3.04 46.87
C VAL A 32 36.47 -4.23 46.13
N ARG A 33 36.66 -4.09 44.82
CA ARG A 33 37.39 -5.06 44.01
C ARG A 33 38.87 -4.79 44.24
N GLU A 34 39.53 -5.67 45.00
CA GLU A 34 40.96 -5.62 45.23
C GLU A 34 41.70 -5.62 43.89
N ARG A 35 42.46 -4.54 43.67
CA ARG A 35 43.43 -4.45 42.57
C ARG A 35 44.70 -5.14 43.05
N ASN A 36 45.01 -6.27 42.45
CA ASN A 36 46.36 -6.83 42.53
C ASN A 36 47.32 -5.87 41.84
N TYR A 37 48.21 -5.25 42.61
CA TYR A 37 49.34 -4.49 42.09
C TYR A 37 50.57 -5.38 42.13
N THR A 38 51.01 -5.86 40.98
CA THR A 38 52.38 -6.33 40.79
C THR A 38 53.27 -5.09 40.66
N THR A 39 54.02 -4.78 41.72
CA THR A 39 55.05 -3.74 41.70
C THR A 39 56.26 -4.23 40.91
N ASN A 40 56.42 -3.74 39.68
CA ASN A 40 57.68 -3.84 38.95
C ASN A 40 58.59 -2.69 39.39
N ALA A 41 59.77 -3.05 39.90
CA ALA A 41 60.81 -2.15 40.34
C ALA A 41 61.58 -1.56 39.15
N SER A 42 60.98 -0.60 38.46
CA SER A 42 61.68 0.28 37.52
C SER A 42 60.73 1.41 37.12
N GLY A 43 60.94 2.59 37.70
CA GLY A 43 60.09 3.77 37.54
C GLY A 43 60.14 4.40 36.14
N LEU A 44 59.49 3.74 35.18
CA LEU A 44 59.08 4.33 33.90
C LEU A 44 57.57 4.10 33.75
N ARG A 45 56.82 5.19 33.58
CA ARG A 45 55.38 5.16 33.28
C ARG A 45 55.19 4.45 31.93
N GLU A 46 54.64 3.24 31.95
CA GLU A 46 53.96 2.70 30.78
C GLU A 46 52.62 3.46 30.64
N GLU A 47 52.54 4.31 29.63
CA GLU A 47 51.27 4.91 29.21
C GLU A 47 50.38 3.79 28.67
N ASP A 48 49.38 3.38 29.47
CA ASP A 48 48.34 2.40 29.12
C ASP A 48 47.61 2.85 27.85
N SER A 49 48.07 2.38 26.70
CA SER A 49 47.35 2.48 25.43
C SER A 49 46.21 1.48 25.42
N GLY A 50 45.06 1.87 25.98
CA GLY A 50 43.82 1.12 25.85
C GLY A 50 43.49 0.80 24.37
N PRO A 51 42.70 -0.24 24.07
CA PRO A 51 42.45 -0.65 22.70
C PRO A 51 41.86 0.53 21.91
N PHE A 52 42.63 1.01 20.93
CA PHE A 52 42.20 2.03 19.98
C PHE A 52 40.85 1.60 19.40
N ARG A 53 39.75 2.23 19.85
CA ARG A 53 38.48 2.13 19.14
C ARG A 53 38.65 2.89 17.84
N ILE A 54 39.05 2.17 16.78
CA ILE A 54 38.98 2.68 15.42
C ILE A 54 37.52 3.08 15.19
N ARG A 55 37.23 4.38 15.19
CA ARG A 55 35.91 4.89 14.79
C ARG A 55 35.74 4.44 13.35
N LYS A 56 34.73 3.60 13.08
CA LYS A 56 34.40 3.19 11.71
C LYS A 56 34.28 4.46 10.87
N PRO A 57 34.98 4.56 9.74
CA PRO A 57 34.91 5.73 8.89
C PRO A 57 33.45 6.00 8.51
N PRO A 58 33.06 7.28 8.32
CA PRO A 58 31.72 7.61 7.86
C PRO A 58 31.46 6.89 6.53
N ARG A 59 30.26 6.31 6.39
CA ARG A 59 29.86 5.62 5.15
C ARG A 59 29.97 6.58 3.97
N SER A 60 30.53 6.09 2.86
CA SER A 60 30.58 6.84 1.61
C SER A 60 29.17 7.13 1.09
N SER A 61 29.02 8.13 0.21
CA SER A 61 27.76 8.38 -0.50
C SER A 61 27.26 7.13 -1.22
N ASP A 62 28.19 6.38 -1.81
CA ASP A 62 27.89 5.21 -2.62
C ASP A 62 27.36 4.07 -1.76
N ASP A 63 27.93 3.86 -0.55
CA ASP A 63 27.41 2.89 0.41
C ASP A 63 25.99 3.22 0.86
N ILE A 64 25.69 4.50 1.05
CA ILE A 64 24.35 4.95 1.44
C ILE A 64 23.35 4.66 0.32
N MET A 65 23.72 4.96 -0.94
CA MET A 65 22.88 4.70 -2.11
C MET A 65 22.65 3.20 -2.30
N ARG A 66 23.70 2.39 -2.28
CA ARG A 66 23.60 0.92 -2.38
C ARG A 66 22.70 0.32 -1.31
N LYS A 67 22.83 0.81 -0.07
CA LYS A 67 21.98 0.35 1.03
C LYS A 67 20.50 0.70 0.76
N ARG A 68 20.23 1.92 0.28
CA ARG A 68 18.88 2.36 -0.06
C ARG A 68 18.29 1.55 -1.22
N GLU A 69 19.08 1.28 -2.26
CA GLU A 69 18.67 0.43 -3.39
C GLU A 69 18.30 -0.98 -2.93
N ASN A 70 19.16 -1.63 -2.14
CA ASN A 70 18.87 -2.95 -1.59
C ASN A 70 17.60 -2.92 -0.71
N GLU A 71 17.38 -1.88 0.09
CA GLU A 71 16.15 -1.74 0.89
C GLU A 71 14.90 -1.61 0.01
N ILE A 72 14.99 -0.86 -1.11
CA ILE A 72 13.89 -0.73 -2.07
C ILE A 72 13.59 -2.08 -2.72
N LEU A 73 14.62 -2.83 -3.11
CA LEU A 73 14.46 -4.13 -3.77
C LEU A 73 13.88 -5.19 -2.82
N ARG A 74 14.33 -5.22 -1.55
CA ARG A 74 13.81 -6.12 -0.50
C ARG A 74 12.32 -5.93 -0.19
N LYS A 75 11.75 -4.74 -0.46
CA LYS A 75 10.31 -4.49 -0.27
C LYS A 75 9.43 -5.22 -1.28
N GLU A 76 9.96 -5.55 -2.45
CA GLU A 76 9.20 -6.19 -3.53
C GLU A 76 9.67 -7.62 -3.83
N HIS A 77 10.90 -7.95 -3.51
CA HIS A 77 11.52 -9.21 -3.88
C HIS A 77 12.28 -9.83 -2.70
N THR A 78 12.19 -11.15 -2.55
CA THR A 78 13.06 -11.90 -1.64
C THR A 78 14.43 -12.05 -2.29
N ILE A 79 15.43 -11.33 -1.77
CA ILE A 79 16.76 -11.26 -2.38
C ILE A 79 17.89 -11.58 -1.39
N ASN A 80 19.01 -12.04 -1.94
CA ASN A 80 20.26 -12.29 -1.24
C ASN A 80 20.08 -13.12 0.04
N GLU A 81 20.49 -12.58 1.20
CA GLU A 81 20.40 -13.23 2.51
C GLU A 81 18.96 -13.44 3.00
N ASP A 82 17.98 -12.73 2.42
CA ASP A 82 16.57 -12.88 2.81
C ASP A 82 15.95 -14.15 2.20
N ILE A 83 16.69 -14.88 1.35
CA ILE A 83 16.27 -16.14 0.73
C ILE A 83 16.22 -17.24 1.82
N PRO A 84 15.04 -17.83 2.11
CA PRO A 84 14.86 -18.79 3.19
C PRO A 84 15.27 -20.22 2.76
N ALA A 85 16.43 -20.37 2.12
CA ALA A 85 16.91 -21.66 1.62
C ALA A 85 18.42 -21.80 1.85
N ARG A 86 18.83 -23.00 2.30
CA ARG A 86 20.26 -23.32 2.48
C ARG A 86 20.95 -23.68 1.17
N PHE A 87 20.23 -24.34 0.28
CA PHE A 87 20.70 -24.77 -1.04
C PHE A 87 19.85 -24.14 -2.13
N VAL A 88 20.51 -23.65 -3.17
CA VAL A 88 19.90 -22.94 -4.30
C VAL A 88 20.42 -23.46 -5.63
N GLN A 89 19.64 -23.25 -6.69
CA GLN A 89 20.02 -23.49 -8.07
C GLN A 89 19.85 -22.20 -8.86
N ILE A 90 20.91 -21.75 -9.51
CA ILE A 90 20.90 -20.53 -10.31
C ILE A 90 20.26 -20.84 -11.67
N ARG A 91 19.21 -20.09 -12.03
CA ARG A 91 18.60 -20.12 -13.36
C ARG A 91 19.41 -19.25 -14.31
N ASN A 92 19.92 -19.84 -15.38
CA ASN A 92 20.56 -19.09 -16.45
C ASN A 92 19.53 -18.20 -17.17
N SER A 93 19.83 -16.92 -17.32
CA SER A 93 18.92 -15.93 -17.92
C SER A 93 18.70 -16.13 -19.43
N GLN A 94 19.63 -16.78 -20.14
CA GLN A 94 19.56 -16.99 -21.60
C GLN A 94 19.01 -18.37 -21.97
N THR A 95 19.47 -19.42 -21.28
CA THR A 95 19.12 -20.81 -21.65
C THR A 95 17.96 -21.39 -20.83
N ALA A 96 17.49 -20.66 -19.80
CA ALA A 96 16.51 -21.11 -18.81
C ALA A 96 16.86 -22.41 -18.07
N LYS A 97 18.05 -22.97 -18.30
CA LYS A 97 18.55 -24.15 -17.61
C LYS A 97 18.91 -23.80 -16.17
N LEU A 98 18.73 -24.78 -15.29
CA LEU A 98 19.14 -24.70 -13.90
C LEU A 98 20.57 -25.22 -13.77
N GLY A 99 21.40 -24.49 -13.03
CA GLY A 99 22.71 -24.95 -12.61
C GLY A 99 22.63 -26.08 -11.58
N GLU A 100 23.80 -26.57 -11.18
CA GLU A 100 23.90 -27.56 -10.11
C GLU A 100 23.47 -26.95 -8.77
N PRO A 101 22.93 -27.77 -7.84
CA PRO A 101 22.66 -27.33 -6.48
C PRO A 101 23.94 -26.85 -5.79
N MET A 102 23.92 -25.63 -5.27
CA MET A 102 25.01 -25.05 -4.50
C MET A 102 24.49 -24.40 -3.20
N SER A 103 25.37 -24.09 -2.25
CA SER A 103 24.94 -23.40 -1.04
C SER A 103 24.56 -21.95 -1.34
N LEU A 104 23.65 -21.36 -0.56
CA LEU A 104 23.28 -19.94 -0.71
C LEU A 104 24.50 -19.03 -0.55
N SER A 105 25.42 -19.36 0.36
CA SER A 105 26.64 -18.59 0.60
C SER A 105 27.58 -18.60 -0.62
N ASP A 106 27.74 -19.76 -1.27
CA ASP A 106 28.56 -19.87 -2.47
C ASP A 106 27.94 -19.08 -3.63
N ALA A 107 26.62 -19.19 -3.81
CA ALA A 107 25.90 -18.44 -4.83
C ALA A 107 26.03 -16.91 -4.61
N LEU A 108 25.97 -16.46 -3.36
CA LEU A 108 26.18 -15.04 -3.00
C LEU A 108 27.61 -14.58 -3.30
N GLY A 109 28.59 -15.48 -3.23
CA GLY A 109 29.98 -15.22 -3.60
C GLY A 109 30.23 -15.15 -5.10
N GLU A 110 29.38 -15.78 -5.92
CA GLU A 110 29.50 -15.73 -7.39
C GLU A 110 29.02 -14.41 -8.00
N ILE A 111 28.09 -13.71 -7.33
CA ILE A 111 27.50 -12.48 -7.87
C ILE A 111 28.29 -11.23 -7.51
N GLN A 112 28.19 -10.22 -8.38
CA GLN A 112 28.71 -8.89 -8.07
C GLN A 112 27.75 -8.16 -7.14
N SER A 113 27.93 -8.28 -5.82
CA SER A 113 27.04 -7.68 -4.82
C SER A 113 26.84 -6.16 -4.94
N GLU A 114 27.68 -5.45 -5.70
CA GLU A 114 27.52 -4.04 -6.04
C GLU A 114 26.41 -3.80 -7.07
N THR A 115 26.37 -4.58 -8.14
CA THR A 115 25.54 -4.36 -9.34
C THR A 115 24.40 -5.36 -9.48
N GLU A 116 24.55 -6.54 -8.90
CA GLU A 116 23.69 -7.70 -9.04
C GLU A 116 23.10 -8.14 -7.70
N VAL A 117 21.97 -8.85 -7.79
CA VAL A 117 21.29 -9.49 -6.67
C VAL A 117 20.85 -10.88 -7.05
N LEU A 118 20.88 -11.79 -6.08
CA LEU A 118 20.19 -13.07 -6.20
C LEU A 118 18.74 -12.87 -5.80
N ARG A 119 17.81 -13.21 -6.69
CA ARG A 119 16.38 -13.13 -6.45
C ARG A 119 15.77 -14.52 -6.39
N LEU A 120 14.98 -14.80 -5.37
CA LEU A 120 14.20 -16.03 -5.29
C LEU A 120 13.11 -16.05 -6.37
N LEU A 121 13.10 -17.11 -7.17
CA LEU A 121 12.09 -17.35 -8.21
C LEU A 121 11.05 -18.37 -7.75
N ALA A 122 11.51 -19.45 -7.12
CA ALA A 122 10.66 -20.49 -6.58
C ALA A 122 11.32 -21.14 -5.36
N ASN A 123 10.53 -21.38 -4.32
CA ASN A 123 10.97 -22.09 -3.12
C ASN A 123 10.29 -23.46 -3.06
N PHE A 124 11.03 -24.47 -2.59
CA PHE A 124 10.54 -25.84 -2.47
C PHE A 124 11.05 -26.46 -1.17
N GLU A 125 10.31 -27.45 -0.64
CA GLU A 125 10.70 -28.16 0.58
C GLU A 125 11.69 -29.31 0.28
N ASP A 126 11.40 -30.11 -0.76
CA ASP A 126 12.16 -31.34 -1.08
C ASP A 126 13.30 -31.15 -2.09
N ARG A 127 13.51 -29.93 -2.59
CA ARG A 127 14.54 -29.63 -3.60
C ARG A 127 15.11 -28.23 -3.39
N PRO A 128 16.32 -27.94 -3.91
CA PRO A 128 16.93 -26.62 -3.81
C PRO A 128 16.02 -25.52 -4.38
N ALA A 129 16.06 -24.34 -3.75
CA ALA A 129 15.31 -23.19 -4.23
C ALA A 129 15.89 -22.67 -5.55
N ILE A 130 15.04 -22.20 -6.45
CA ILE A 130 15.48 -21.64 -7.73
C ILE A 130 15.68 -20.14 -7.56
N VAL A 131 16.88 -19.67 -7.86
CA VAL A 131 17.26 -18.25 -7.79
C VAL A 131 17.66 -17.74 -9.17
N GLY A 132 17.44 -16.46 -9.43
CA GLY A 132 17.90 -15.76 -10.63
C GLY A 132 18.91 -14.68 -10.27
N ILE A 133 19.96 -14.55 -11.06
CA ILE A 133 20.87 -13.39 -10.98
C ILE A 133 20.25 -12.27 -11.81
N GLU A 134 19.99 -11.14 -11.18
CA GLU A 134 19.40 -9.97 -11.82
C GLU A 134 20.17 -8.70 -11.45
N LYS A 135 20.28 -7.77 -12.41
CA LYS A 135 20.93 -6.48 -12.19
C LYS A 135 20.00 -5.55 -11.41
N LYS A 136 20.55 -4.88 -10.40
CA LYS A 136 19.81 -3.91 -9.58
C LYS A 136 19.21 -2.77 -10.41
N SER A 137 19.97 -2.26 -11.38
CA SER A 137 19.53 -1.16 -12.24
C SER A 137 18.25 -1.52 -13.01
N VAL A 138 18.20 -2.73 -13.59
CA VAL A 138 17.04 -3.23 -14.33
C VAL A 138 15.82 -3.38 -13.42
N LEU A 139 16.00 -3.92 -12.21
CA LEU A 139 14.92 -4.07 -11.24
C LEU A 139 14.36 -2.72 -10.79
N LEU A 140 15.24 -1.74 -10.53
CA LEU A 140 14.83 -0.39 -10.13
C LEU A 140 14.13 0.37 -11.27
N GLU A 141 14.59 0.21 -12.51
CA GLU A 141 13.94 0.78 -13.68
C GLU A 141 12.56 0.18 -13.90
N HIS A 142 12.43 -1.15 -13.85
CA HIS A 142 11.15 -1.83 -13.98
C HIS A 142 10.17 -1.40 -12.86
N ARG A 143 10.66 -1.24 -11.63
CA ARG A 143 9.86 -0.67 -10.53
C ARG A 143 9.39 0.76 -10.87
N LYS A 144 10.27 1.62 -11.37
CA LYS A 144 9.92 2.99 -11.74
C LYS A 144 8.84 3.01 -12.82
N GLN A 145 9.01 2.23 -13.89
CA GLN A 145 8.03 2.09 -14.97
C GLN A 145 6.68 1.60 -14.44
N LYS A 146 6.69 0.58 -13.56
CA LYS A 146 5.46 0.07 -12.92
C LYS A 146 4.74 1.16 -12.12
N LEU A 147 5.47 1.95 -11.33
CA LEU A 147 4.90 3.04 -10.53
C LEU A 147 4.34 4.17 -11.40
N GLU A 148 5.02 4.50 -12.50
CA GLU A 148 4.55 5.48 -13.48
C GLU A 148 3.25 5.00 -14.15
N GLN A 149 3.23 3.74 -14.61
CA GLN A 149 2.04 3.14 -15.19
C GLN A 149 0.87 3.07 -14.20
N GLU A 150 1.12 2.67 -12.95
CA GLU A 150 0.08 2.67 -11.91
C GLU A 150 -0.45 4.08 -11.62
N ALA A 151 0.42 5.09 -11.66
CA ALA A 151 0.03 6.49 -11.48
C ALA A 151 -0.83 6.99 -12.66
N GLU A 152 -0.48 6.63 -13.89
CA GLU A 152 -1.26 6.93 -15.09
C GLU A 152 -2.61 6.23 -15.07
N ASN A 153 -2.63 4.91 -14.85
CA ASN A 153 -3.87 4.13 -14.72
C ASN A 153 -4.78 4.70 -13.61
N ARG A 154 -4.20 5.17 -12.49
CA ARG A 154 -4.97 5.82 -11.42
C ARG A 154 -5.49 7.19 -11.83
N LYS A 155 -4.76 7.96 -12.64
CA LYS A 155 -5.23 9.25 -13.19
C LYS A 155 -6.38 9.00 -14.17
N GLU A 156 -6.23 8.06 -15.09
CA GLU A 156 -7.24 7.67 -16.05
C GLU A 156 -8.49 7.12 -15.35
N ALA A 157 -8.34 6.18 -14.42
CA ALA A 157 -9.46 5.65 -13.65
C ALA A 157 -10.19 6.77 -12.87
N ARG A 158 -9.49 7.80 -12.38
CA ARG A 158 -10.11 8.97 -11.75
C ARG A 158 -10.87 9.86 -12.73
N GLN A 159 -10.43 9.94 -13.98
CA GLN A 159 -11.09 10.70 -15.04
C GLN A 159 -12.32 9.93 -15.58
N THR A 160 -12.18 8.63 -15.77
CA THR A 160 -13.24 7.73 -16.25
C THR A 160 -14.29 7.41 -15.18
N LYS A 161 -13.97 7.61 -13.89
CA LYS A 161 -14.92 7.36 -12.79
C LYS A 161 -16.19 8.20 -12.96
N MET A 162 -17.31 7.50 -13.05
CA MET A 162 -18.64 8.11 -13.14
C MET A 162 -18.92 9.01 -11.93
N LYS A 163 -19.45 10.20 -12.20
CA LYS A 163 -19.86 11.18 -11.18
C LYS A 163 -21.37 11.20 -11.09
N GLN A 164 -21.90 10.92 -9.92
CA GLN A 164 -23.33 11.03 -9.67
C GLN A 164 -23.66 12.43 -9.12
N VAL A 165 -24.68 13.08 -9.68
CA VAL A 165 -25.24 14.35 -9.23
C VAL A 165 -26.70 14.13 -8.86
N GLU A 166 -27.02 14.26 -7.58
CA GLU A 166 -28.40 14.16 -7.11
C GLU A 166 -29.07 15.53 -7.14
N LEU A 167 -30.29 15.57 -7.69
CA LEU A 167 -31.15 16.74 -7.81
C LEU A 167 -32.54 16.42 -7.24
N ASN A 168 -33.11 17.37 -6.49
CA ASN A 168 -34.50 17.28 -6.07
C ASN A 168 -35.40 17.89 -7.14
N TRP A 169 -36.57 17.31 -7.37
CA TRP A 169 -37.59 17.87 -8.27
C TRP A 169 -38.03 19.27 -7.84
N ALA A 170 -38.05 19.56 -6.53
CA ALA A 170 -38.41 20.86 -5.96
C ALA A 170 -37.19 21.74 -5.65
N ILE A 171 -36.11 21.63 -6.45
CA ILE A 171 -34.88 22.42 -6.29
C ILE A 171 -35.13 23.93 -6.52
N SER A 172 -34.44 24.79 -5.75
CA SER A 172 -34.50 26.24 -5.97
C SER A 172 -33.70 26.64 -7.22
N GLY A 173 -34.06 27.77 -7.84
CA GLY A 173 -33.37 28.25 -9.05
C GLY A 173 -31.86 28.46 -8.84
N HIS A 174 -31.46 29.03 -7.70
CA HIS A 174 -30.06 29.27 -7.40
C HIS A 174 -29.24 27.99 -7.22
N ASP A 175 -29.78 26.98 -6.51
CA ASP A 175 -29.10 25.69 -6.33
C ASP A 175 -29.01 24.92 -7.66
N LEU A 176 -30.07 25.01 -8.48
CA LEU A 176 -30.07 24.44 -9.82
C LEU A 176 -28.93 25.03 -10.67
N ASP A 177 -28.76 26.35 -10.69
CA ASP A 177 -27.70 27.00 -11.46
C ASP A 177 -26.29 26.55 -11.01
N MET A 178 -26.07 26.40 -9.70
CA MET A 178 -24.81 25.86 -9.17
C MET A 178 -24.55 24.43 -9.64
N LYS A 179 -25.58 23.58 -9.61
CA LYS A 179 -25.48 22.18 -10.07
C LYS A 179 -25.26 22.09 -11.58
N LEU A 180 -25.91 22.94 -12.37
CA LEU A 180 -25.72 23.02 -13.81
C LEU A 180 -24.30 23.45 -14.17
N LYS A 181 -23.72 24.43 -13.46
CA LYS A 181 -22.30 24.81 -13.64
C LYS A 181 -21.36 23.65 -13.32
N GLN A 182 -21.58 22.97 -12.19
CA GLN A 182 -20.81 21.80 -11.81
C GLN A 182 -20.90 20.67 -12.84
N LEU A 183 -22.09 20.46 -13.41
CA LEU A 183 -22.33 19.48 -14.44
C LEU A 183 -21.59 19.82 -15.74
N ARG A 184 -21.64 21.08 -16.19
CA ARG A 184 -20.84 21.56 -17.35
C ARG A 184 -19.36 21.26 -17.16
N GLU A 185 -18.80 21.61 -16.00
CA GLU A 185 -17.39 21.34 -15.70
C GLU A 185 -17.04 19.84 -15.73
N PHE A 186 -17.94 18.96 -15.27
CA PHE A 186 -17.68 17.52 -15.29
C PHE A 186 -17.71 16.95 -16.70
N VAL A 187 -18.68 17.36 -17.52
CA VAL A 187 -18.80 16.94 -18.91
C VAL A 187 -17.64 17.48 -19.75
N ASP A 188 -17.23 18.72 -19.54
CA ASP A 188 -16.06 19.31 -20.24
C ASP A 188 -14.74 18.64 -19.88
N LYS A 189 -14.61 18.14 -18.65
CA LYS A 189 -13.48 17.31 -18.21
C LYS A 189 -13.55 15.87 -18.75
N GLY A 190 -14.50 15.55 -19.63
CA GLY A 190 -14.68 14.23 -20.25
C GLY A 190 -15.26 13.16 -19.32
N ARG A 191 -15.79 13.56 -18.15
CA ARG A 191 -16.33 12.60 -17.19
C ARG A 191 -17.73 12.16 -17.59
N LYS A 192 -18.04 10.89 -17.31
CA LYS A 192 -19.41 10.38 -17.37
C LYS A 192 -20.19 10.86 -16.15
N VAL A 193 -21.31 11.52 -16.37
CA VAL A 193 -22.15 12.09 -15.30
C VAL A 193 -23.50 11.39 -15.28
N GLU A 194 -23.90 10.93 -14.10
CA GLU A 194 -25.20 10.32 -13.84
C GLU A 194 -26.01 11.25 -12.95
N ILE A 195 -27.18 11.65 -13.41
CA ILE A 195 -28.03 12.65 -12.76
C ILE A 195 -29.22 11.89 -12.18
N LEU A 196 -29.32 11.88 -10.85
CA LEU A 196 -30.44 11.25 -10.14
C LEU A 196 -31.43 12.34 -9.72
N LEU A 197 -32.60 12.34 -10.33
CA LEU A 197 -33.72 13.20 -9.97
C LEU A 197 -34.63 12.43 -9.00
N ALA A 198 -34.69 12.85 -7.74
CA ALA A 198 -35.48 12.17 -6.72
C ALA A 198 -36.15 13.15 -5.74
N SER A 199 -37.35 12.82 -5.28
CA SER A 199 -38.01 13.58 -4.21
C SER A 199 -37.51 13.15 -2.83
N LYS A 200 -37.08 14.09 -1.99
CA LYS A 200 -36.70 13.79 -0.60
C LYS A 200 -37.94 13.53 0.26
N LYS A 201 -37.94 12.44 1.04
CA LYS A 201 -39.07 11.98 1.89
C LYS A 201 -39.67 13.03 2.85
N ARG A 202 -38.93 14.09 3.21
CA ARG A 202 -39.36 15.14 4.16
C ARG A 202 -39.40 16.54 3.55
N GLN A 203 -39.22 16.68 2.23
CA GLN A 203 -39.29 17.98 1.56
C GLN A 203 -40.55 18.09 0.71
N ARG A 204 -40.86 19.33 0.29
CA ARG A 204 -41.98 19.63 -0.60
C ARG A 204 -41.89 18.73 -1.84
N LYS A 205 -43.01 18.07 -2.16
CA LYS A 205 -43.17 17.37 -3.43
C LYS A 205 -43.35 18.43 -4.52
N ALA A 206 -42.57 18.31 -5.60
CA ALA A 206 -42.75 19.17 -6.76
C ALA A 206 -44.10 18.87 -7.41
N THR A 207 -44.74 19.89 -7.95
CA THR A 207 -45.87 19.66 -8.86
C THR A 207 -45.36 19.11 -10.19
N GLN A 208 -46.23 18.45 -10.95
CA GLN A 208 -45.88 17.92 -12.27
C GLN A 208 -45.30 19.00 -13.19
N GLU A 209 -45.88 20.20 -13.16
CA GLU A 209 -45.42 21.35 -13.94
C GLU A 209 -44.01 21.82 -13.53
N GLU A 210 -43.68 21.82 -12.24
CA GLU A 210 -42.34 22.14 -11.74
C GLU A 210 -41.30 21.11 -12.21
N ALA A 211 -41.66 19.82 -12.17
CA ALA A 211 -40.80 18.73 -12.61
C ALA A 211 -40.52 18.78 -14.13
N GLU A 212 -41.52 19.09 -14.94
CA GLU A 212 -41.39 19.24 -16.40
C GLU A 212 -40.54 20.47 -16.77
N LYS A 213 -40.71 21.59 -16.06
CA LYS A 213 -39.87 22.78 -16.22
C LYS A 213 -38.40 22.49 -15.91
N LEU A 214 -38.12 21.77 -14.82
CA LEU A 214 -36.75 21.36 -14.47
C LEU A 214 -36.14 20.46 -15.54
N HIS A 215 -36.89 19.45 -15.99
CA HIS A 215 -36.43 18.53 -17.03
C HIS A 215 -36.15 19.26 -18.35
N SER A 216 -37.01 20.21 -18.74
CA SER A 216 -36.82 21.02 -19.95
C SER A 216 -35.57 21.89 -19.86
N LYS A 217 -35.31 22.51 -18.69
CA LYS A 217 -34.07 23.26 -18.44
C LYS A 217 -32.83 22.37 -18.53
N LEU A 218 -32.86 21.17 -17.96
CA LEU A 218 -31.76 20.21 -18.05
C LEU A 218 -31.46 19.85 -19.51
N LYS A 219 -32.49 19.50 -20.29
CA LYS A 219 -32.33 19.23 -21.73
C LYS A 219 -31.75 20.40 -22.50
N ALA A 220 -32.21 21.62 -22.25
CA ALA A 220 -31.65 22.83 -22.87
C ALA A 220 -30.16 22.99 -22.53
N THR A 221 -29.78 22.83 -21.26
CA THR A 221 -28.37 22.90 -20.88
C THR A 221 -27.51 21.80 -21.47
N PHE A 222 -28.04 20.59 -21.67
CA PHE A 222 -27.29 19.52 -22.33
C PHE A 222 -27.07 19.82 -23.82
N ALA A 223 -28.05 20.44 -24.50
CA ALA A 223 -27.92 20.84 -25.89
C ALA A 223 -26.91 22.00 -26.09
N GLU A 224 -26.75 22.87 -25.09
CA GLU A 224 -25.73 23.92 -25.11
C GLU A 224 -24.30 23.39 -24.94
N ILE A 225 -24.11 22.21 -24.31
CA ILE A 225 -22.78 21.64 -24.11
C ILE A 225 -22.37 20.89 -25.39
N GLU A 226 -21.35 21.43 -26.08
CA GLU A 226 -20.83 20.84 -27.31
C GLU A 226 -20.37 19.38 -27.10
N GLY A 227 -20.94 18.46 -27.89
CA GLY A 227 -20.60 17.03 -27.83
C GLY A 227 -21.24 16.24 -26.67
N CYS A 228 -22.12 16.85 -25.88
CA CYS A 228 -22.87 16.14 -24.84
C CYS A 228 -23.92 15.22 -25.47
N ARG A 229 -23.83 13.92 -25.20
CA ARG A 229 -24.87 12.93 -25.57
C ARG A 229 -25.35 12.18 -24.34
N GLU A 230 -26.65 11.90 -24.35
CA GLU A 230 -27.29 10.98 -23.43
C GLU A 230 -26.90 9.55 -23.84
N ILE A 231 -26.23 8.82 -22.94
CA ILE A 231 -25.74 7.45 -23.22
C ILE A 231 -26.86 6.43 -23.07
N LYS A 232 -27.75 6.68 -22.12
CA LYS A 232 -28.89 5.82 -21.81
C LYS A 232 -30.15 6.68 -21.81
N PRO A 233 -31.26 6.20 -22.40
CA PRO A 233 -32.52 6.90 -22.27
C PRO A 233 -32.87 7.04 -20.79
N MET A 234 -33.51 8.16 -20.43
CA MET A 234 -34.00 8.42 -19.08
C MET A 234 -34.69 7.20 -18.47
N GLU A 235 -34.09 6.62 -17.43
CA GLU A 235 -34.66 5.50 -16.68
C GLU A 235 -35.50 6.07 -15.53
N GLY A 236 -36.82 5.89 -15.58
CA GLY A 236 -37.74 6.25 -14.49
C GLY A 236 -38.90 7.16 -14.88
N GLU A 237 -39.59 7.71 -13.88
CA GLU A 237 -40.81 8.52 -14.04
C GLU A 237 -40.61 9.95 -13.52
N ILE A 238 -41.05 10.93 -14.32
CA ILE A 238 -41.05 12.35 -13.93
C ILE A 238 -41.90 12.52 -12.67
N GLY A 239 -41.37 13.24 -11.68
CA GLY A 239 -42.03 13.46 -10.39
C GLY A 239 -41.82 12.36 -9.34
N LYS A 240 -41.27 11.19 -9.72
CA LYS A 240 -40.86 10.12 -8.79
C LYS A 240 -39.33 10.03 -8.72
N GLN A 241 -38.74 9.09 -9.44
CA GLN A 241 -37.30 8.92 -9.59
C GLN A 241 -37.00 8.82 -11.07
N ALA A 242 -36.05 9.63 -11.54
CA ALA A 242 -35.53 9.56 -12.90
C ALA A 242 -34.01 9.61 -12.89
N LEU A 243 -33.39 8.88 -13.79
CA LEU A 243 -31.95 8.77 -13.92
C LEU A 243 -31.55 9.08 -15.36
N ILE A 244 -30.66 10.06 -15.52
CA ILE A 244 -30.17 10.51 -16.81
C ILE A 244 -28.65 10.37 -16.82
N THR A 245 -28.09 9.68 -17.81
CA THR A 245 -26.65 9.50 -17.92
C THR A 245 -26.12 10.23 -19.16
N ILE A 246 -25.24 11.20 -18.94
CA ILE A 246 -24.64 12.01 -20.00
C ILE A 246 -23.11 11.83 -20.05
N GLN A 247 -22.54 11.99 -21.23
CA GLN A 247 -21.09 12.06 -21.43
C GLN A 247 -20.79 12.92 -22.66
N LYS A 248 -19.65 13.61 -22.62
CA LYS A 248 -19.09 14.24 -23.81
C LYS A 248 -18.50 13.16 -24.72
N GLN A 249 -18.97 13.05 -25.96
CA GLN A 249 -18.30 12.23 -26.96
C GLN A 249 -16.90 12.80 -27.19
N GLY A 250 -15.87 11.96 -27.05
CA GLY A 250 -14.50 12.35 -27.34
C GLY A 250 -14.37 12.82 -28.79
N LYS A 251 -13.51 13.81 -29.01
CA LYS A 251 -13.02 14.15 -30.34
C LYS A 251 -11.96 13.13 -30.75
#